data_AF-A0A526V7L4-F1
#
_entry.id   AF-A0A526V7L4-F1
#
_cell.length_a   1.000
_cell.length_b   1.000
_cell.length_c   1.000
_cell.angle_alpha   90.00
_cell.angle_beta   90.00
_cell.angle_gamma   90.00
#
_symmetry.space_group_name_H-M   'P 1'
#
loop_
_entity.id
_entity.type
_entity.pdbx_description
1 polymer ?
#
loop_
_entity_poly.entity_id
_entity_poly.type
_entity_poly.pdbx_seq_one_letter_code
_entity_poly.pdbx_strand_id
1 'polypeptide(L)'
;YALGAHTGSLGLTFNTADLFGLHMQNGAFVGQHGSWNRMPRSGYKVIFVPFADGKPSGPPQDVLTGFLSNDDKAFGRPVGVAIDRTGALLIADDVGNKIWRVIPAAD
;
A
#
# COMPACT_ATOMS: atom_id res chain seq x y z
N TYR A 1 2.69 -7.18 -14.85
CA TYR A 1 1.90 -7.39 -13.62
C TYR A 1 2.80 -8.03 -12.57
N ALA A 2 3.50 -7.22 -11.79
CA ALA A 2 4.32 -7.71 -10.69
C ALA A 2 4.48 -6.57 -9.70
N LEU A 3 4.59 -6.90 -8.40
CA LEU A 3 4.76 -5.92 -7.32
C LEU A 3 6.12 -5.21 -7.33
N GLY A 4 7.00 -5.55 -8.29
CA GLY A 4 8.38 -5.09 -8.36
C GLY A 4 9.33 -5.97 -7.55
N ALA A 5 10.61 -5.94 -7.90
CA ALA A 5 11.63 -6.71 -7.20
C ALA A 5 12.02 -6.06 -5.87
N HIS A 6 12.22 -6.88 -4.83
CA HIS A 6 12.69 -6.46 -3.50
C HIS A 6 11.79 -5.47 -2.75
N THR A 7 10.52 -5.31 -3.13
CA THR A 7 9.61 -4.35 -2.47
C THR A 7 9.22 -4.75 -1.04
N GLY A 8 9.41 -6.01 -0.66
CA GLY A 8 9.04 -6.51 0.66
C GLY A 8 7.53 -6.41 0.89
N SER A 9 6.71 -6.99 0.01
CA SER A 9 5.26 -7.03 0.21
C SER A 9 4.89 -8.02 1.32
N LEU A 10 4.44 -7.50 2.47
CA LEU A 10 4.20 -8.30 3.69
C LEU A 10 2.73 -8.40 4.10
N GLY A 11 1.84 -7.57 3.53
CA GLY A 11 0.42 -7.60 3.83
C GLY A 11 -0.42 -7.22 2.61
N LEU A 12 -1.60 -7.83 2.50
CA LEU A 12 -2.57 -7.61 1.42
C LEU A 12 -4.00 -7.66 1.95
N THR A 13 -4.87 -6.79 1.43
CA THR A 13 -6.32 -6.86 1.66
C THR A 13 -7.07 -6.46 0.39
N PHE A 14 -8.17 -7.14 0.07
CA PHE A 14 -9.04 -6.74 -1.03
C PHE A 14 -9.99 -5.63 -0.58
N ASN A 15 -10.14 -4.59 -1.39
CA ASN A 15 -11.08 -3.51 -1.13
C ASN A 15 -12.47 -3.85 -1.70
N THR A 16 -13.38 -4.19 -0.81
CA THR A 16 -14.81 -4.37 -1.10
C THR A 16 -15.65 -3.20 -0.58
N ALA A 17 -15.03 -2.13 -0.09
CA ALA A 17 -15.71 -0.95 0.44
C ALA A 17 -15.79 0.16 -0.61
N ASP A 18 -16.81 1.00 -0.48
CA ASP A 18 -17.10 2.08 -1.44
C ASP A 18 -16.31 3.37 -1.19
N LEU A 19 -15.66 3.50 -0.02
CA LEU A 19 -15.11 4.78 0.44
C LEU A 19 -14.10 5.39 -0.53
N PHE A 20 -13.24 4.57 -1.15
CA PHE A 20 -12.21 5.03 -2.11
C PHE A 20 -12.75 5.22 -3.53
N GLY A 21 -14.06 5.11 -3.76
CA GLY A 21 -14.69 5.27 -5.07
C GLY A 21 -14.43 4.11 -6.04
N LEU A 22 -15.16 4.10 -7.16
CA LEU A 22 -15.19 2.98 -8.13
C LEU A 22 -13.80 2.58 -8.66
N HIS A 23 -12.88 3.53 -8.78
CA HIS A 23 -11.54 3.30 -9.34
C HIS A 23 -10.64 2.45 -8.42
N MET A 24 -10.93 2.42 -7.11
CA MET A 24 -10.23 1.59 -6.12
C MET A 24 -11.11 0.49 -5.55
N GLN A 25 -12.28 0.23 -6.14
CA GLN A 25 -13.08 -0.94 -5.80
C GLN A 25 -12.54 -2.21 -6.44
N ASN A 26 -12.80 -3.35 -5.79
CA ASN A 26 -12.54 -4.68 -6.34
C ASN A 26 -11.08 -4.88 -6.77
N GLY A 27 -10.14 -4.31 -6.01
CA GLY A 27 -8.71 -4.56 -6.15
C GLY A 27 -8.05 -4.79 -4.80
N ALA A 28 -6.72 -4.87 -4.77
CA ALA A 28 -5.97 -5.21 -3.58
C ALA A 28 -5.08 -4.05 -3.11
N PHE A 29 -5.20 -3.66 -1.86
CA PHE A 29 -4.17 -2.86 -1.19
C PHE A 29 -3.03 -3.76 -0.74
N VAL A 30 -1.78 -3.31 -0.91
CA VAL A 30 -0.59 -4.07 -0.55
C VAL A 30 0.40 -3.18 0.19
N GLY A 31 0.79 -3.58 1.40
CA GLY A 31 1.86 -2.95 2.17
C GLY A 31 3.23 -3.39 1.68
N GLN A 32 4.08 -2.45 1.24
CA GLN A 32 5.45 -2.71 0.78
C GLN A 32 6.46 -2.18 1.81
N HIS A 33 7.03 -3.10 2.58
CA HIS A 33 7.96 -2.85 3.69
C HIS A 33 9.31 -2.26 3.27
N GLY A 34 9.71 -2.49 2.02
CA GLY A 34 10.89 -1.89 1.43
C GLY A 34 12.13 -2.78 1.40
N SER A 35 12.98 -2.53 0.40
CA SER A 35 14.20 -3.28 0.13
C SER A 35 15.30 -2.96 1.13
N TRP A 36 15.92 -3.99 1.72
CA TRP A 36 17.18 -3.86 2.44
C TRP A 36 18.41 -4.14 1.56
N ASN A 37 18.27 -4.99 0.53
CA ASN A 37 19.35 -5.46 -0.34
C ASN A 37 19.18 -5.05 -1.81
N ARG A 38 18.95 -3.75 -2.06
CA ARG A 38 18.82 -3.21 -3.42
C ARG A 38 19.20 -1.73 -3.46
N MET A 39 19.87 -1.32 -4.52
CA MET A 39 20.05 0.08 -4.91
C MET A 39 19.59 0.29 -6.37
N PRO A 40 18.79 1.32 -6.68
CA PRO A 40 18.11 2.20 -5.72
C PRO A 40 17.12 1.42 -4.84
N ARG A 41 16.67 2.01 -3.73
CA ARG A 41 15.67 1.37 -2.85
C ARG A 41 14.35 1.13 -3.62
N SER A 42 13.56 0.16 -3.16
CA SER A 42 12.25 -0.19 -3.72
C SER A 42 11.26 -0.51 -2.60
N GLY A 43 9.96 -0.31 -2.82
CA GLY A 43 8.93 -0.42 -1.79
C GLY A 43 8.82 0.87 -0.97
N TYR A 44 8.67 0.75 0.36
CA TYR A 44 8.44 1.87 1.29
C TYR A 44 7.16 2.65 0.99
N LYS A 45 6.07 1.92 0.73
CA LYS A 45 4.77 2.49 0.39
C LYS A 45 3.63 1.49 0.52
N VAL A 46 2.41 2.00 0.43
CA VAL A 46 1.22 1.21 0.18
C VAL A 46 0.73 1.49 -1.23
N ILE A 47 0.37 0.42 -1.95
CA ILE A 47 -0.13 0.48 -3.32
C ILE A 47 -1.51 -0.16 -3.41
N PHE A 48 -2.25 0.20 -4.45
CA PHE A 48 -3.47 -0.47 -4.90
C PHE A 48 -3.22 -1.17 -6.23
N VAL A 49 -3.65 -2.42 -6.37
CA VAL A 49 -3.60 -3.18 -7.62
C VAL A 49 -5.04 -3.42 -8.07
N PRO A 50 -5.47 -2.90 -9.23
CA PRO A 50 -6.83 -3.13 -9.73
C PRO A 50 -7.00 -4.59 -10.16
N PHE A 51 -8.18 -5.17 -9.91
CA PHE A 51 -8.54 -6.51 -10.37
C PHE A 51 -9.81 -6.47 -11.22
N ALA A 52 -9.91 -7.41 -12.17
CA ALA A 52 -11.11 -7.75 -12.92
C ALA A 52 -11.12 -9.27 -13.14
N ASP A 53 -12.28 -9.91 -12.99
CA ASP A 53 -12.45 -11.36 -13.20
C ASP A 53 -11.43 -12.21 -12.43
N GLY A 54 -11.13 -11.82 -11.19
CA GLY A 54 -10.20 -12.52 -10.31
C GLY A 54 -8.71 -12.37 -10.68
N LYS A 55 -8.37 -11.48 -11.62
CA LYS A 55 -7.00 -11.25 -12.09
C LYS A 55 -6.60 -9.77 -11.99
N PRO A 56 -5.31 -9.45 -11.78
CA PRO A 56 -4.84 -8.08 -11.90
C PRO A 56 -5.16 -7.51 -13.28
N SER A 57 -5.80 -6.34 -13.32
CA SER A 57 -6.31 -5.72 -14.55
C SER A 57 -5.52 -4.48 -14.99
N GLY A 58 -4.50 -4.08 -14.23
CA GLY A 58 -3.73 -2.87 -14.51
C GLY A 58 -2.45 -2.74 -13.68
N PRO A 59 -1.71 -1.64 -13.88
CA PRO A 59 -0.52 -1.34 -13.08
C PRO A 59 -0.89 -0.99 -11.63
N PRO A 60 0.01 -1.27 -10.66
CA PRO A 60 -0.14 -0.76 -9.30
C PRO A 60 -0.19 0.77 -9.26
N GLN A 61 -1.01 1.31 -8.36
CA GLN A 61 -1.19 2.73 -8.09
C GLN A 61 -0.69 3.04 -6.68
N ASP A 62 0.06 4.12 -6.50
CA ASP A 62 0.53 4.54 -5.18
C ASP A 62 -0.63 5.11 -4.35
N VAL A 63 -0.75 4.68 -3.09
CA VAL A 63 -1.82 5.09 -2.16
C VAL A 63 -1.26 5.91 -1.01
N LEU A 64 -0.18 5.43 -0.39
CA LEU A 64 0.52 6.15 0.68
C LEU A 64 2.03 5.97 0.51
N THR A 65 2.74 7.09 0.39
CA THR A 65 4.19 7.16 0.16
C THR A 65 4.85 8.09 1.18
N GLY A 66 6.14 8.39 1.02
CA GLY A 66 6.86 9.29 1.93
C GLY A 66 7.50 8.60 3.14
N PHE A 67 7.53 7.27 3.15
CA PHE A 67 8.16 6.48 4.20
C PHE A 67 9.69 6.39 4.09
N LEU A 68 10.27 6.84 2.99
CA LEU A 68 11.71 6.86 2.73
C LEU A 68 12.13 8.30 2.41
N SER A 69 13.18 8.78 3.07
CA SER A 69 13.77 10.08 2.79
C SER A 69 14.60 10.08 1.51
N ASN A 70 15.04 11.27 1.08
CA ASN A 70 15.92 11.44 -0.08
C ASN A 70 17.34 10.85 0.13
N ASP A 71 17.74 10.61 1.37
CA ASP A 71 19.00 9.98 1.77
C ASP A 71 18.84 8.49 2.17
N ASP A 72 17.78 7.83 1.67
CA ASP A 72 17.48 6.40 1.90
C ASP A 72 17.25 6.00 3.38
N LYS A 73 16.92 6.95 4.25
CA LYS A 73 16.52 6.68 5.63
C LYS A 73 15.03 6.39 5.70
N ALA A 74 14.68 5.24 6.25
CA ALA A 74 13.27 4.88 6.47
C ALA A 74 12.70 5.64 7.67
N PHE A 75 11.60 6.35 7.44
CA PHE A 75 10.75 6.94 8.50
C PHE A 75 9.60 6.02 8.90
N GLY A 76 9.25 5.08 8.02
CA GLY A 76 8.36 3.97 8.33
C GLY A 76 8.50 2.85 7.31
N ARG A 77 7.86 1.72 7.59
CA ARG A 77 7.88 0.53 6.73
C ARG A 77 6.53 -0.18 6.82
N PRO A 78 5.66 -0.02 5.80
CA PRO A 78 4.34 -0.64 5.81
C PRO A 78 4.41 -2.18 5.86
N VAL A 79 3.59 -2.78 6.73
CA VAL A 79 3.48 -4.25 6.90
C VAL A 79 2.07 -4.73 6.57
N GLY A 80 1.20 -4.80 7.57
CA GLY A 80 -0.17 -5.29 7.45
C GLY A 80 -1.11 -4.19 7.00
N VAL A 81 -2.11 -4.55 6.19
CA VAL A 81 -3.17 -3.66 5.72
C VAL A 81 -4.54 -4.31 5.93
N ALA A 82 -5.54 -3.51 6.27
CA ALA A 82 -6.92 -3.98 6.48
C ALA A 82 -7.93 -2.86 6.19
N ILE A 83 -9.13 -3.22 5.78
CA ILE A 83 -10.25 -2.27 5.65
C ILE A 83 -11.04 -2.26 6.97
N ASP A 84 -11.23 -1.09 7.57
CA ASP A 84 -12.06 -0.93 8.75
C ASP A 84 -13.57 -0.96 8.43
N ARG A 85 -14.42 -0.95 9.45
CA ARG A 85 -15.88 -1.00 9.28
C ARG A 85 -16.48 0.21 8.56
N THR A 86 -15.73 1.30 8.44
CA THR A 86 -16.14 2.52 7.72
C THR A 86 -15.63 2.53 6.28
N GLY A 87 -14.86 1.52 5.87
CA GLY A 87 -14.23 1.44 4.56
C GLY A 87 -12.86 2.11 4.49
N ALA A 88 -12.33 2.66 5.59
CA ALA A 88 -11.01 3.28 5.61
C ALA A 88 -9.91 2.22 5.63
N LEU A 89 -8.76 2.55 5.05
CA LEU A 89 -7.60 1.67 5.01
C LEU A 89 -6.74 1.85 6.27
N LEU A 90 -6.60 0.80 7.05
CA LEU A 90 -5.65 0.70 8.16
C LEU A 90 -4.32 0.13 7.67
N ILE A 91 -3.21 0.74 8.09
CA ILE A 91 -1.86 0.34 7.71
C ILE A 91 -1.00 0.27 8.97
N ALA A 92 -0.41 -0.90 9.24
CA ALA A 92 0.60 -1.05 10.27
C ALA A 92 1.98 -0.63 9.74
N ASP A 93 2.65 0.26 10.47
CA ASP A 93 4.00 0.76 10.20
C ASP A 93 4.89 0.44 11.41
N ASP A 94 5.79 -0.52 11.24
CA ASP A 94 6.60 -1.05 12.36
C ASP A 94 7.74 -0.10 12.75
N VAL A 95 8.47 0.46 11.79
CA VAL A 95 9.54 1.44 12.04
C VAL A 95 8.99 2.76 12.58
N GLY A 96 7.87 3.23 12.04
CA GLY A 96 7.21 4.45 12.52
C GLY A 96 6.47 4.25 13.84
N ASN A 97 6.28 3.00 14.27
CA ASN A 97 5.47 2.58 15.42
C ASN A 97 4.08 3.24 15.42
N LYS A 98 3.37 3.12 14.29
CA LYS A 98 2.10 3.79 14.01
C LYS A 98 1.11 2.85 13.34
N ILE A 99 -0.17 3.08 13.60
CA ILE A 99 -1.26 2.62 12.75
C ILE A 99 -1.80 3.84 12.01
N TRP A 100 -1.68 3.85 10.70
CA TRP A 100 -2.26 4.89 9.85
C TRP A 100 -3.69 4.50 9.51
N ARG A 101 -4.61 5.47 9.59
CA ARG A 101 -5.96 5.34 9.04
C ARG A 101 -6.10 6.30 7.88
N VAL A 102 -6.20 5.75 6.68
CA VAL A 102 -6.23 6.49 5.41
C VAL A 102 -7.66 6.54 4.89
N ILE A 103 -8.07 7.74 4.48
CA ILE A 103 -9.31 8.04 3.75
C ILE A 103 -8.95 8.86 2.52
N PRO A 104 -9.81 8.91 1.49
CA PRO A 104 -9.66 9.87 0.40
C PRO A 104 -9.60 11.30 0.93
N ALA A 105 -8.84 12.16 0.25
CA ALA A 105 -8.91 13.59 0.51
C ALA A 105 -10.34 14.09 0.24
N ALA A 106 -10.80 15.04 1.06
CA ALA A 106 -12.01 15.78 0.73
C ALA A 106 -11.71 16.70 -0.45
N ASP A 107 -12.63 16.77 -1.42
CA ASP A 107 -12.62 17.77 -2.48
C ASP A 107 -12.88 19.18 -1.93
#